data_AF-A0A7V9B5B1-F1
#
_entry.id   AF-A0A7V9B5B1-F1
#
_cell.length_a   1.000
_cell.length_b   1.000
_cell.length_c   1.000
_cell.angle_alpha   90.00
_cell.angle_beta   90.00
_cell.angle_gamma   90.00
#
_symmetry.space_group_name_H-M   'P 1'
#
loop_
_entity.id
_entity.type
_entity.pdbx_description
1 polymer ?
#
loop_
_entity_poly.entity_id
_entity_poly.type
_entity_poly.pdbx_seq_one_letter_code
_entity_poly.pdbx_strand_id
1 'polypeptide(L)'
;MRLLTRSLLVLGLVAAGLAPSAAHAANGPRSCSPNERFVNATFQDFLGREVDNASVLYWGTRLDGGLPREQYAAILASSDEWIARIVDRFYMDVFGRPADSSGRSFWIDRMRNGEPVVSVAAFFYSSDEHFASAGSTVDGWVRLLYTQLLERQPDDAGVAYWVARSTQVGRRAVAADFYQSREKRNRRVDALYQSLLHRPSDSAGRDYWASVILTRGDLALASFLAASGEYFTRAQAVDPTCPLPAGWTQLSGTGSQIPSFTKPRAGEPVVADISNTGGSSNFQVWERRNGVRGDLLVNEIGAYSGTVLIDRPLFDDGDSNALEIVSDGSWTITIRPLSTARAFSGPVAGRGDDVLAYSGSASAARLTHNGQSNFAIWSYGTNDADLVVNEIGPYDGVRNFPPGPRIIEVSADGDWSVSPQ
;
A
#
# COMPACT_ATOMS: atom_id res chain seq x y z
N MET A 1 56.54 -26.66 -40.24
CA MET A 1 55.78 -25.39 -40.34
C MET A 1 54.31 -25.75 -40.47
N ARG A 2 53.46 -25.13 -39.64
CA ARG A 2 52.06 -25.51 -39.30
C ARG A 2 51.07 -25.50 -40.48
N LEU A 3 50.03 -26.35 -40.37
CA LEU A 3 48.57 -26.14 -40.62
C LEU A 3 47.91 -27.48 -41.03
N LEU A 4 47.27 -28.23 -40.11
CA LEU A 4 45.85 -28.20 -39.66
C LEU A 4 44.84 -28.56 -40.77
N THR A 5 44.32 -29.79 -40.82
CA THR A 5 43.05 -30.32 -40.23
C THR A 5 41.77 -29.91 -40.96
N ARG A 6 40.95 -30.89 -41.38
CA ARG A 6 39.47 -30.85 -41.34
C ARG A 6 38.87 -32.24 -41.56
N SER A 7 38.47 -32.89 -40.47
CA SER A 7 37.53 -34.02 -40.48
C SER A 7 36.10 -33.46 -40.41
N LEU A 8 35.24 -33.86 -41.34
CA LEU A 8 33.79 -33.65 -41.25
C LEU A 8 33.22 -34.59 -40.18
N LEU A 9 32.54 -34.02 -39.18
CA LEU A 9 31.67 -34.75 -38.26
C LEU A 9 30.23 -34.32 -38.53
N VAL A 10 29.39 -35.31 -38.82
CA VAL A 10 27.94 -35.19 -38.99
C VAL A 10 27.33 -34.82 -37.64
N LEU A 11 26.72 -33.64 -37.52
CA LEU A 11 25.87 -33.28 -36.39
C LEU A 11 24.41 -33.61 -36.71
N GLY A 12 23.86 -34.58 -35.98
CA GLY A 12 22.43 -34.81 -35.90
C GLY A 12 21.74 -33.64 -35.19
N LEU A 13 20.70 -33.12 -35.82
CA LEU A 13 19.76 -32.18 -35.23
C LEU A 13 18.98 -32.93 -34.12
N VAL A 14 19.25 -32.63 -32.86
CA VAL A 14 18.30 -32.92 -31.77
C VAL A 14 17.47 -31.67 -31.57
N ALA A 15 16.21 -31.73 -31.97
CA ALA A 15 15.21 -30.73 -31.61
C ALA A 15 15.04 -30.77 -30.09
N ALA A 16 15.53 -29.75 -29.39
CA ALA A 16 15.21 -29.51 -28.00
C ALA A 16 13.75 -29.05 -27.91
N GLY A 17 12.83 -30.00 -27.74
CA GLY A 17 11.49 -29.69 -27.27
C GLY A 17 11.60 -29.18 -25.83
N LEU A 18 11.34 -27.89 -25.61
CA LEU A 18 11.10 -27.35 -24.28
C LEU A 18 9.88 -28.07 -23.70
N ALA A 19 10.08 -28.92 -22.69
CA ALA A 19 8.98 -29.47 -21.92
C ALA A 19 8.20 -28.29 -21.29
N PRO A 20 6.86 -28.29 -21.31
CA PRO A 20 6.09 -27.28 -20.61
C PRO A 20 6.47 -27.31 -19.13
N SER A 21 6.89 -26.16 -18.59
CA SER A 21 7.17 -26.00 -17.16
C SER A 21 5.92 -26.36 -16.38
N ALA A 22 6.00 -27.30 -15.43
CA ALA A 22 4.82 -27.72 -14.68
C ALA A 22 4.20 -26.54 -13.91
N ALA A 23 2.88 -26.45 -13.90
CA ALA A 23 2.16 -25.57 -12.99
C ALA A 23 2.45 -26.02 -11.57
N HIS A 24 2.86 -25.09 -10.71
CA HIS A 24 3.06 -25.38 -9.31
C HIS A 24 2.14 -24.48 -8.50
N ALA A 25 1.38 -25.07 -7.58
CA ALA A 25 0.84 -24.32 -6.47
C ALA A 25 2.04 -23.85 -5.64
N ALA A 26 2.38 -22.58 -5.77
CA ALA A 26 3.44 -22.01 -4.98
C ALA A 26 2.77 -21.40 -3.73
N ASN A 27 3.14 -21.89 -2.55
CA ASN A 27 3.09 -21.07 -1.33
C ASN A 27 4.16 -19.96 -1.38
N GLY A 28 4.57 -19.55 -2.58
CA GLY A 28 5.57 -18.52 -2.84
C GLY A 28 4.94 -17.13 -2.80
N PRO A 29 5.76 -16.07 -2.79
CA PRO A 29 5.25 -14.71 -2.66
C PRO A 29 4.52 -14.28 -3.94
N ARG A 30 3.47 -13.47 -3.76
CA ARG A 30 2.70 -12.87 -4.85
C ARG A 30 3.27 -11.55 -5.30
N SER A 31 2.87 -11.11 -6.48
CA SER A 31 3.14 -9.74 -6.92
C SER A 31 2.33 -8.77 -6.06
N CYS A 32 2.98 -7.80 -5.45
CA CYS A 32 2.34 -6.69 -4.76
C CYS A 32 1.68 -5.76 -5.80
N SER A 33 0.53 -5.18 -5.47
CA SER A 33 -0.01 -4.03 -6.18
C SER A 33 0.92 -2.81 -6.01
N PRO A 34 0.86 -1.81 -6.91
CA PRO A 34 1.58 -0.56 -6.72
C PRO A 34 1.29 0.14 -5.38
N ASN A 35 0.05 0.02 -4.87
CA ASN A 35 -0.35 0.57 -3.59
C ASN A 35 0.16 -0.26 -2.41
N GLU A 36 0.27 -1.57 -2.54
CA GLU A 36 0.88 -2.42 -1.50
C GLU A 36 2.38 -2.17 -1.36
N ARG A 37 3.10 -1.98 -2.47
CA ARG A 37 4.51 -1.55 -2.41
C ARG A 37 4.65 -0.18 -1.75
N PHE A 38 3.74 0.74 -2.04
CA PHE A 38 3.68 2.03 -1.36
C PHE A 38 3.45 1.89 0.15
N VAL A 39 2.52 1.04 0.58
CA VAL A 39 2.31 0.72 2.00
C VAL A 39 3.59 0.16 2.64
N ASN A 40 4.22 -0.85 2.02
CA ASN A 40 5.47 -1.43 2.50
C ASN A 40 6.56 -0.35 2.69
N ALA A 41 6.77 0.49 1.68
CA ALA A 41 7.77 1.55 1.73
C ALA A 41 7.47 2.55 2.86
N THR A 42 6.22 2.99 3.02
CA THR A 42 5.86 3.94 4.09
C THR A 42 6.05 3.38 5.49
N PHE A 43 5.74 2.10 5.73
CA PHE A 43 6.03 1.45 7.01
C PHE A 43 7.54 1.37 7.28
N GLN A 44 8.34 1.05 6.27
CA GLN A 44 9.79 1.03 6.44
C GLN A 44 10.36 2.43 6.72
N ASP A 45 9.98 3.45 5.96
CA ASP A 45 10.61 4.77 6.10
C ASP A 45 10.08 5.58 7.29
N PHE A 46 8.80 5.45 7.66
CA PHE A 46 8.27 6.06 8.89
C PHE A 46 8.60 5.19 10.11
N LEU A 47 8.21 3.93 10.07
CA LEU A 47 8.12 3.06 11.26
C LEU A 47 9.29 2.10 11.38
N GLY A 48 10.20 2.06 10.40
CA GLY A 48 11.47 1.32 10.43
C GLY A 48 11.30 -0.14 10.79
N ARG A 49 10.20 -0.73 10.36
CA ARG A 49 9.89 -2.14 10.50
C ARG A 49 9.10 -2.61 9.28
N GLU A 50 9.15 -3.92 9.08
CA GLU A 50 8.26 -4.58 8.14
C GLU A 50 6.80 -4.46 8.60
N VAL A 51 5.92 -4.39 7.61
CA VAL A 51 4.47 -4.38 7.80
C VAL A 51 3.96 -5.81 7.65
N ASP A 52 3.00 -6.18 8.49
CA ASP A 52 2.39 -7.50 8.40
C ASP A 52 1.46 -7.61 7.18
N ASN A 53 1.33 -8.82 6.63
CA ASN A 53 0.54 -9.05 5.41
C ASN A 53 -0.91 -8.58 5.51
N ALA A 54 -1.51 -8.64 6.71
CA ALA A 54 -2.89 -8.20 6.91
C ALA A 54 -2.99 -6.68 6.79
N SER A 55 -2.05 -5.94 7.37
CA SER A 55 -1.95 -4.48 7.22
C SER A 55 -1.65 -4.07 5.77
N VAL A 56 -0.76 -4.78 5.07
CA VAL A 56 -0.48 -4.53 3.64
C VAL A 56 -1.76 -4.62 2.83
N LEU A 57 -2.49 -5.72 2.99
CA LEU A 57 -3.74 -5.95 2.29
C LEU A 57 -4.81 -4.93 2.67
N TYR A 58 -4.95 -4.63 3.96
CA TYR A 58 -5.94 -3.69 4.50
C TYR A 58 -5.76 -2.29 3.91
N TRP A 59 -4.52 -1.77 3.87
CA TRP A 59 -4.24 -0.44 3.35
C TRP A 59 -4.20 -0.43 1.82
N GLY A 60 -3.60 -1.45 1.20
CA GLY A 60 -3.57 -1.63 -0.25
C GLY A 60 -4.97 -1.61 -0.86
N THR A 61 -5.89 -2.42 -0.32
CA THR A 61 -7.28 -2.49 -0.79
C THR A 61 -8.02 -1.15 -0.69
N ARG A 62 -7.76 -0.35 0.37
CA ARG A 62 -8.39 0.98 0.51
C ARG A 62 -7.84 1.98 -0.49
N LEU A 63 -6.52 1.97 -0.71
CA LEU A 63 -5.86 2.83 -1.69
C LEU A 63 -6.31 2.46 -3.11
N ASP A 64 -6.42 1.18 -3.42
CA ASP A 64 -6.98 0.67 -4.68
C ASP A 64 -8.48 1.05 -4.80
N GLY A 65 -9.20 1.08 -3.69
CA GLY A 65 -10.59 1.57 -3.57
C GLY A 65 -10.77 3.09 -3.61
N GLY A 66 -9.71 3.87 -3.84
CA GLY A 66 -9.78 5.32 -4.02
C GLY A 66 -9.48 6.17 -2.77
N LEU A 67 -9.01 5.56 -1.66
CA LEU A 67 -8.48 6.34 -0.54
C LEU A 67 -7.31 7.23 -1.02
N PRO A 68 -7.36 8.56 -0.81
CA PRO A 68 -6.26 9.42 -1.21
C PRO A 68 -4.97 9.06 -0.48
N ARG A 69 -3.84 8.99 -1.21
CA ARG A 69 -2.51 8.74 -0.63
C ARG A 69 -2.12 9.75 0.44
N GLU A 70 -2.57 11.00 0.30
CA GLU A 70 -2.40 12.05 1.32
C GLU A 70 -3.11 11.68 2.63
N GLN A 71 -4.35 11.22 2.55
CA GLN A 71 -5.12 10.82 3.74
C GLN A 71 -4.45 9.64 4.44
N TYR A 72 -3.99 8.64 3.68
CA TYR A 72 -3.21 7.52 4.23
C TYR A 72 -1.90 7.98 4.88
N ALA A 73 -1.12 8.81 4.19
CA ALA A 73 0.14 9.34 4.72
C ALA A 73 -0.07 10.21 5.97
N ALA A 74 -1.16 10.97 6.04
CA ALA A 74 -1.54 11.73 7.23
C ALA A 74 -1.85 10.80 8.42
N ILE A 75 -2.59 9.71 8.21
CA ILE A 75 -2.88 8.71 9.25
C ILE A 75 -1.58 8.14 9.82
N LEU A 76 -0.62 7.76 8.96
CA LEU A 76 0.70 7.27 9.38
C LEU A 76 1.50 8.35 10.13
N ALA A 77 1.57 9.57 9.59
CA ALA A 77 2.30 10.69 10.17
C ALA A 77 1.70 11.18 11.49
N SER A 78 0.46 10.81 11.82
CA SER A 78 -0.15 11.08 13.13
C SER A 78 -0.28 9.82 14.01
N SER A 79 0.26 8.67 13.58
CA SER A 79 0.17 7.43 14.34
C SER A 79 1.02 7.50 15.60
N ASP A 80 0.59 6.79 16.64
CA ASP A 80 1.34 6.67 17.89
C ASP A 80 2.76 6.18 17.66
N GLU A 81 2.94 5.24 16.73
CA GLU A 81 4.24 4.67 16.44
C GLU A 81 5.20 5.70 15.83
N TRP A 82 4.73 6.52 14.89
CA TRP A 82 5.53 7.60 14.33
C TRP A 82 5.79 8.71 15.36
N ILE A 83 4.76 9.15 16.08
CA ILE A 83 4.89 10.14 17.16
C ILE A 83 5.92 9.67 18.18
N ALA A 84 5.87 8.38 18.54
CA ALA A 84 6.78 7.85 19.52
C ALA A 84 8.23 7.82 19.03
N ARG A 85 8.49 7.61 17.74
CA ARG A 85 9.84 7.77 17.17
C ARG A 85 10.36 9.19 17.28
N ILE A 86 9.51 10.19 17.09
CA ILE A 86 9.86 11.60 17.30
C ILE A 86 10.23 11.82 18.77
N VAL A 87 9.42 11.32 19.70
CA VAL A 87 9.66 11.41 21.14
C VAL A 87 10.96 10.70 21.53
N ASP A 88 11.16 9.47 21.08
CA ASP A 88 12.35 8.65 21.35
C ASP A 88 13.61 9.37 20.84
N ARG A 89 13.51 10.04 19.69
CA ARG A 89 14.60 10.87 19.16
C ARG A 89 14.90 12.08 20.06
N PHE A 90 13.90 12.77 20.59
CA PHE A 90 14.13 13.87 21.54
C PHE A 90 14.82 13.40 22.82
N TYR A 91 14.42 12.25 23.37
CA TYR A 91 15.09 11.67 24.54
C TYR A 91 16.56 11.35 24.26
N MET A 92 16.85 10.74 23.12
CA MET A 92 18.24 10.44 22.73
C MET A 92 19.06 11.70 22.44
N ASP A 93 18.52 12.68 21.71
CA ASP A 93 19.24 13.90 21.33
C ASP A 93 19.54 14.82 22.52
N VAL A 94 18.62 14.89 23.49
CA VAL A 94 18.71 15.84 24.61
C VAL A 94 19.33 15.21 25.85
N PHE A 95 19.03 13.94 26.13
CA PHE A 95 19.44 13.27 27.38
C PHE A 95 20.39 12.09 27.15
N GLY A 96 20.60 11.64 25.91
CA GLY A 96 21.47 10.50 25.61
C GLY A 96 20.97 9.16 26.14
N ARG A 97 19.68 9.06 26.45
CA ARG A 97 19.04 7.86 27.03
C ARG A 97 17.65 7.65 26.43
N PRO A 98 17.15 6.41 26.38
CA PRO A 98 15.79 6.13 25.93
C PRO A 98 14.75 6.70 26.91
N ALA A 99 13.54 6.95 26.39
CA ALA A 99 12.39 7.32 27.20
C ALA A 99 11.97 6.17 28.12
N ASP A 100 11.57 6.47 29.36
CA ASP A 100 10.80 5.52 30.15
C ASP A 100 9.36 5.42 29.62
N SER A 101 8.66 4.34 29.97
CA SER A 101 7.31 4.06 29.46
C SER A 101 6.29 5.15 29.78
N SER A 102 6.39 5.78 30.95
CA SER A 102 5.43 6.81 31.41
C SER A 102 5.69 8.13 30.68
N GLY A 103 6.95 8.56 30.62
CA GLY A 103 7.35 9.76 29.89
C GLY A 103 7.04 9.66 28.40
N ARG A 104 7.33 8.50 27.79
CA ARG A 104 7.01 8.23 26.38
C ARG A 104 5.51 8.35 26.11
N SER A 105 4.68 7.69 26.92
CA SER A 105 3.21 7.72 26.77
C SER A 105 2.64 9.12 26.95
N PHE A 106 3.14 9.88 27.94
CA PHE A 106 2.74 11.26 28.19
C PHE A 106 2.92 12.14 26.94
N TRP A 107 4.08 12.07 26.28
CA TRP A 107 4.34 12.89 25.10
C TRP A 107 3.56 12.43 23.87
N ILE A 108 3.37 11.11 23.71
CA ILE A 108 2.50 10.57 22.65
C ILE A 108 1.08 11.13 22.78
N ASP A 109 0.50 11.09 23.98
CA ASP A 109 -0.85 11.60 24.22
C ASP A 109 -0.94 13.10 23.96
N ARG A 110 0.06 13.89 24.35
CA ARG A 110 0.10 15.33 24.06
C ARG A 110 0.10 15.61 22.56
N MET A 111 0.98 14.94 21.81
CA MET A 111 1.11 15.15 20.36
C MET A 111 -0.10 14.65 19.60
N ARG A 112 -0.70 13.53 20.02
CA ARG A 112 -1.97 13.03 19.46
C ARG A 112 -3.10 14.06 19.62
N ASN A 113 -3.10 14.79 20.74
CA ASN A 113 -4.07 15.87 21.02
C ASN A 113 -3.66 17.24 20.43
N GLY A 114 -2.74 17.27 19.47
CA GLY A 114 -2.41 18.47 18.70
C GLY A 114 -1.27 19.33 19.26
N GLU A 115 -0.54 18.87 20.28
CA GLU A 115 0.70 19.53 20.69
C GLU A 115 1.73 19.47 19.55
N PRO A 116 2.21 20.61 19.02
CA PRO A 116 3.12 20.60 17.89
C PRO A 116 4.54 20.20 18.31
N VAL A 117 5.27 19.58 17.37
CA VAL A 117 6.66 19.12 17.56
C VAL A 117 7.57 20.22 18.13
N VAL A 118 7.43 21.48 17.69
CA VAL A 118 8.19 22.61 18.24
C VAL A 118 7.99 22.80 19.74
N SER A 119 6.77 22.62 20.25
CA SER A 119 6.48 22.86 21.66
C SER A 119 7.08 21.74 22.51
N VAL A 120 7.00 20.49 22.04
CA VAL A 120 7.67 19.35 22.66
C VAL A 120 9.18 19.55 22.65
N ALA A 121 9.78 19.91 21.50
CA ALA A 121 11.21 20.23 21.43
C ALA A 121 11.60 21.32 22.43
N ALA A 122 10.83 22.42 22.49
CA ALA A 122 11.08 23.52 23.40
C ALA A 122 11.05 23.07 24.87
N PHE A 123 10.16 22.15 25.25
CA PHE A 123 10.15 21.56 26.59
C PHE A 123 11.44 20.77 26.88
N PHE A 124 11.86 19.89 25.99
CA PHE A 124 13.07 19.08 26.19
C PHE A 124 14.32 19.95 26.30
N TYR A 125 14.54 20.84 25.32
CA TYR A 125 15.73 21.70 25.26
C TYR A 125 15.77 22.80 26.33
N SER A 126 14.64 23.14 26.97
CA SER A 126 14.60 24.08 28.10
C SER A 126 14.53 23.42 29.48
N SER A 127 14.55 22.08 29.54
CA SER A 127 14.48 21.33 30.79
C SER A 127 15.67 21.60 31.72
N ASP A 128 15.48 21.34 33.01
CA ASP A 128 16.55 21.47 34.00
C ASP A 128 17.66 20.44 33.81
N GLU A 129 17.35 19.23 33.34
CA GLU A 129 18.34 18.19 33.01
C GLU A 129 19.26 18.65 31.87
N HIS A 130 18.69 19.20 30.78
CA HIS A 130 19.47 19.74 29.67
C HIS A 130 20.26 21.00 30.05
N PHE A 131 19.73 21.82 30.96
CA PHE A 131 20.46 22.98 31.48
C PHE A 131 21.61 22.58 32.41
N ALA A 132 21.41 21.55 33.23
CA ALA A 132 22.45 21.00 34.09
C ALA A 132 23.59 20.38 33.28
N SER A 133 23.28 19.66 32.19
CA SER A 133 24.31 19.10 31.29
C SER A 133 25.14 20.19 30.60
N ALA A 134 24.60 21.41 30.47
CA ALA A 134 25.28 22.59 29.97
C ALA A 134 26.03 23.39 31.04
N GLY A 135 26.30 22.80 32.21
CA GLY A 135 27.02 23.44 33.32
C GLY A 135 26.16 24.39 34.17
N SER A 136 24.83 24.29 34.06
CA SER A 136 23.88 25.11 34.84
C SER A 136 24.05 26.63 34.65
N THR A 137 24.50 27.05 33.47
CA THR A 137 24.61 28.47 33.10
C THR A 137 23.83 28.75 31.83
N VAL A 138 23.26 29.96 31.71
CA VAL A 138 22.55 30.39 30.49
C VAL A 138 23.51 30.46 29.31
N ASP A 139 24.74 30.94 29.52
CA ASP A 139 25.78 30.97 28.48
C ASP A 139 26.09 29.57 27.94
N GLY A 140 26.41 28.61 28.83
CA GLY A 140 26.69 27.23 28.45
C GLY A 140 25.49 26.57 27.75
N TRP A 141 24.28 26.81 28.24
CA TRP A 141 23.05 26.30 27.64
C TRP A 141 22.81 26.85 26.23
N VAL A 142 22.98 28.16 26.02
CA VAL A 142 22.86 28.78 24.68
C VAL A 142 23.90 28.16 23.73
N ARG A 143 25.16 28.02 24.16
CA ARG A 143 26.22 27.39 23.34
C ARG A 143 25.89 25.94 22.99
N LEU A 144 25.27 25.21 23.91
CA LEU A 144 24.81 23.84 23.65
C LEU A 144 23.66 23.83 22.63
N LEU A 145 22.70 24.75 22.69
CA LEU A 145 21.64 24.88 21.67
C LEU A 145 22.20 25.14 20.27
N TYR A 146 23.20 26.02 20.13
CA TYR A 146 23.86 26.25 18.85
C TYR A 146 24.48 24.96 18.29
N THR A 147 25.15 24.19 19.15
CA THR A 147 25.81 22.96 18.71
C THR A 147 24.80 21.87 18.35
N GLN A 148 23.78 21.63 19.17
CA GLN A 148 22.83 20.53 18.97
C GLN A 148 21.71 20.84 17.96
N LEU A 149 21.21 22.07 17.92
CA LEU A 149 20.14 22.46 17.01
C LEU A 149 20.69 23.02 15.70
N LEU A 150 21.70 23.88 15.79
CA LEU A 150 22.22 24.58 14.63
C LEU A 150 23.51 23.95 14.08
N GLU A 151 24.02 22.86 14.67
CA GLU A 151 25.19 22.13 14.18
C GLU A 151 26.39 23.04 13.84
N ARG A 152 26.55 24.12 14.60
CA ARG A 152 27.62 25.10 14.41
C ARG A 152 28.00 25.75 15.73
N GLN A 153 29.22 26.29 15.78
CA GLN A 153 29.66 27.09 16.91
C GLN A 153 29.02 28.50 16.86
N PRO A 154 28.64 29.07 18.01
CA PRO A 154 28.23 30.46 18.08
C PRO A 154 29.43 31.41 18.13
N ASP A 155 29.21 32.64 17.68
CA ASP A 155 30.04 33.79 18.04
C ASP A 155 29.56 34.41 19.38
N ASP A 156 30.44 35.15 20.04
CA ASP A 156 30.16 35.71 21.37
C ASP A 156 29.02 36.73 21.37
N ALA A 157 28.82 37.47 20.27
CA ALA A 157 27.71 38.43 20.16
C ALA A 157 26.36 37.71 20.08
N GLY A 158 26.30 36.61 19.33
CA GLY A 158 25.14 35.72 19.25
C GLY A 158 24.80 35.12 20.61
N VAL A 159 25.80 34.62 21.35
CA VAL A 159 25.57 34.11 22.72
C VAL A 159 25.02 35.22 23.63
N ALA A 160 25.65 36.40 23.65
CA ALA A 160 25.22 37.52 24.47
C ALA A 160 23.77 37.95 24.17
N TYR A 161 23.39 37.99 22.89
CA TYR A 161 22.01 38.26 22.47
C TYR A 161 21.02 37.26 23.06
N TRP A 162 21.27 35.95 22.92
CA TRP A 162 20.34 34.92 23.40
C TRP A 162 20.32 34.81 24.93
N VAL A 163 21.44 35.06 25.60
CA VAL A 163 21.48 35.19 27.06
C VAL A 163 20.55 36.32 27.51
N ALA A 164 20.67 37.51 26.91
CA ALA A 164 19.80 38.64 27.22
C ALA A 164 18.33 38.36 26.83
N ARG A 165 18.08 37.66 25.72
CA ARG A 165 16.73 37.25 25.33
C ARG A 165 16.11 36.30 26.35
N SER A 166 16.88 35.37 26.89
CA SER A 166 16.40 34.38 27.86
C SER A 166 15.90 35.01 29.15
N THR A 167 16.44 36.15 29.58
CA THR A 167 15.96 36.88 30.77
C THR A 167 14.63 37.58 30.52
N GLN A 168 14.32 37.91 29.27
CA GLN A 168 13.07 38.57 28.87
C GLN A 168 11.92 37.59 28.66
N VAL A 169 12.18 36.43 28.04
CA VAL A 169 11.12 35.50 27.62
C VAL A 169 11.25 34.09 28.19
N GLY A 170 12.33 33.81 28.94
CA GLY A 170 12.60 32.50 29.53
C GLY A 170 13.23 31.49 28.56
N ARG A 171 13.81 30.42 29.13
CA ARG A 171 14.50 29.35 28.38
C ARG A 171 13.61 28.65 27.37
N ARG A 172 12.33 28.42 27.69
CA ARG A 172 11.41 27.70 26.81
C ARG A 172 11.09 28.46 25.53
N ALA A 173 10.88 29.77 25.61
CA ALA A 173 10.68 30.60 24.43
C ALA A 173 11.94 30.66 23.56
N VAL A 174 13.12 30.81 24.17
CA VAL A 174 14.40 30.78 23.42
C VAL A 174 14.63 29.42 22.76
N ALA A 175 14.37 28.30 23.45
CA ALA A 175 14.47 26.97 22.84
C ALA A 175 13.52 26.81 21.64
N ALA A 176 12.29 27.32 21.75
CA ALA A 176 11.34 27.34 20.64
C ALA A 176 11.85 28.21 19.47
N ASP A 177 12.43 29.38 19.75
CA ASP A 177 13.00 30.28 18.73
C ASP A 177 14.18 29.62 17.98
N PHE A 178 15.07 28.92 18.69
CA PHE A 178 16.14 28.13 18.05
C PHE A 178 15.58 27.00 17.20
N TYR A 179 14.63 26.23 17.75
CA TYR A 179 14.04 25.09 17.05
C TYR A 179 13.24 25.53 15.82
N GLN A 180 12.53 26.65 15.89
CA GLN A 180 11.87 27.27 14.75
C GLN A 180 12.72 28.29 14.00
N SER A 181 14.04 28.33 14.21
CA SER A 181 14.89 29.11 13.32
C SER A 181 14.83 28.55 11.88
N ARG A 182 14.95 29.41 10.86
CA ARG A 182 15.00 28.94 9.46
C ARG A 182 16.12 27.91 9.26
N GLU A 183 17.25 28.11 9.92
CA GLU A 183 18.40 27.20 9.88
C GLU A 183 18.03 25.80 10.36
N LYS A 184 17.36 25.68 11.53
CA LYS A 184 16.91 24.38 12.02
C LYS A 184 15.80 23.78 11.16
N ARG A 185 14.83 24.58 10.69
CA ARG A 185 13.77 24.08 9.79
C ARG A 185 14.36 23.50 8.51
N ASN A 186 15.33 24.17 7.90
CA ASN A 186 16.05 23.68 6.71
C ASN A 186 16.69 22.30 6.97
N ARG A 187 17.36 22.11 8.12
CA ARG A 187 17.93 20.80 8.49
C ARG A 187 16.87 19.71 8.66
N ARG A 188 15.70 20.04 9.23
CA ARG A 188 14.61 19.07 9.37
C ARG A 188 13.99 18.71 8.01
N VAL A 189 13.92 19.66 7.08
CA VAL A 189 13.56 19.36 5.69
C VAL A 189 14.56 18.39 5.08
N ASP A 190 15.86 18.68 5.21
CA ASP A 190 16.92 17.80 4.66
C ASP A 190 16.85 16.38 5.23
N ALA A 191 16.64 16.26 6.54
CA ALA A 191 16.49 14.98 7.21
C ALA A 191 15.28 14.19 6.67
N LEU A 192 14.12 14.84 6.48
CA LEU A 192 12.92 14.19 5.97
C LEU A 192 13.03 13.84 4.47
N TYR A 193 13.72 14.65 3.67
CA TYR A 193 14.06 14.30 2.29
C TYR A 193 14.92 13.05 2.23
N GLN A 194 15.96 12.98 3.09
CA GLN A 194 16.83 11.82 3.14
C GLN A 194 16.08 10.58 3.63
N SER A 195 15.21 10.69 4.65
CA SER A 195 14.50 9.53 5.20
C SER A 195 13.38 9.03 4.29
N LEU A 196 12.62 9.93 3.64
CA LEU A 196 11.43 9.56 2.87
C LEU A 196 11.68 9.45 1.36
N LEU A 197 12.57 10.28 0.81
CA LEU A 197 12.84 10.31 -0.64
C LEU A 197 14.22 9.74 -1.00
N HIS A 198 15.06 9.43 0.00
CA HIS A 198 16.39 8.86 -0.16
C HIS A 198 17.33 9.70 -1.03
N ARG A 199 17.17 11.04 -0.96
CA ARG A 199 18.00 12.01 -1.68
C ARG A 199 18.07 13.34 -0.93
N PRO A 200 19.05 14.21 -1.26
CA PRO A 200 19.07 15.58 -0.73
C PRO A 200 17.92 16.45 -1.28
N SER A 201 17.53 17.46 -0.49
CA SER A 201 16.65 18.53 -0.94
C SER A 201 17.40 19.55 -1.81
N ASP A 202 16.76 20.01 -2.89
CA ASP A 202 17.22 21.19 -3.63
C ASP A 202 16.85 22.49 -2.89
N SER A 203 17.44 23.63 -3.29
CA SER A 203 17.26 24.90 -2.58
C SER A 203 15.81 25.40 -2.57
N ALA A 204 15.09 25.25 -3.68
CA ALA A 204 13.71 25.71 -3.80
C ALA A 204 12.76 24.85 -2.95
N GLY A 205 12.91 23.53 -3.02
CA GLY A 205 12.17 22.59 -2.18
C GLY A 205 12.44 22.84 -0.71
N ARG A 206 13.70 23.04 -0.32
CA ARG A 206 14.09 23.35 1.06
C ARG A 206 13.39 24.59 1.61
N ASP A 207 13.40 25.67 0.83
CA ASP A 207 12.82 26.95 1.23
C ASP A 207 11.29 26.91 1.33
N TYR A 208 10.65 26.22 0.38
CA TYR A 208 9.21 25.99 0.41
C TYR A 208 8.81 25.19 1.66
N TRP A 209 9.43 24.04 1.87
CA TRP A 209 9.07 23.16 2.99
C TRP A 209 9.45 23.76 4.35
N ALA A 210 10.52 24.54 4.45
CA ALA A 210 10.82 25.27 5.68
C ALA A 210 9.73 26.28 6.04
N SER A 211 9.04 26.85 5.04
CA SER A 211 7.88 27.73 5.27
C SER A 211 6.62 26.94 5.67
N VAL A 212 6.46 25.73 5.13
CA VAL A 212 5.39 24.80 5.54
C VAL A 212 5.57 24.35 6.99
N ILE A 213 6.78 23.95 7.40
CA ILE A 213 7.06 23.59 8.80
C ILE A 213 6.70 24.73 9.76
N LEU A 214 6.95 25.98 9.37
CA LEU A 214 6.64 27.14 10.22
C LEU A 214 5.13 27.30 10.47
N THR A 215 4.30 27.01 9.47
CA THR A 215 2.86 27.32 9.49
C THR A 215 1.98 26.10 9.77
N ARG A 216 2.41 24.89 9.38
CA ARG A 216 1.65 23.64 9.47
C ARG A 216 2.32 22.58 10.34
N GLY A 217 3.58 22.78 10.73
CA GLY A 217 4.34 21.86 11.56
C GLY A 217 4.97 20.69 10.79
N ASP A 218 5.78 19.90 11.51
CA ASP A 218 6.62 18.85 10.94
C ASP A 218 5.83 17.64 10.42
N LEU A 219 4.70 17.30 11.05
CA LEU A 219 3.87 16.16 10.62
C LEU A 219 3.24 16.40 9.24
N ALA A 220 2.87 17.65 8.95
CA ALA A 220 2.34 18.03 7.64
C ALA A 220 3.40 17.80 6.54
N LEU A 221 4.65 18.22 6.77
CA LEU A 221 5.75 17.97 5.84
C LEU A 221 5.93 16.47 5.55
N ALA A 222 6.01 15.65 6.61
CA ALA A 222 6.18 14.20 6.45
C ALA A 222 5.04 13.59 5.62
N SER A 223 3.79 13.96 5.91
CA SER A 223 2.61 13.52 5.15
C SER A 223 2.69 13.92 3.68
N PHE A 224 3.01 15.19 3.38
CA PHE A 224 3.07 15.66 1.99
C PHE A 224 4.20 15.00 1.18
N LEU A 225 5.39 14.81 1.77
CA LEU A 225 6.49 14.13 1.08
C LEU A 225 6.13 12.66 0.79
N ALA A 226 5.55 11.97 1.76
CA ALA A 226 5.14 10.57 1.61
C ALA A 226 4.00 10.40 0.58
N ALA A 227 3.07 11.35 0.51
CA ALA A 227 1.98 11.33 -0.46
C ALA A 227 2.39 11.70 -1.89
N SER A 228 3.62 12.19 -2.10
CA SER A 228 4.08 12.71 -3.39
C SER A 228 4.12 11.66 -4.50
N GLY A 229 4.03 12.09 -5.76
CA GLY A 229 4.25 11.22 -6.92
C GLY A 229 5.66 10.63 -6.92
N GLU A 230 6.65 11.43 -6.52
CA GLU A 230 8.04 11.00 -6.41
C GLU A 230 8.24 9.86 -5.41
N TYR A 231 7.68 9.98 -4.20
CA TYR A 231 7.74 8.91 -3.21
C TYR A 231 7.11 7.63 -3.74
N PHE A 232 5.95 7.74 -4.39
CA PHE A 232 5.25 6.58 -4.95
C PHE A 232 6.06 5.92 -6.06
N THR A 233 6.70 6.69 -6.95
CA THR A 233 7.62 6.15 -7.96
C THR A 233 8.78 5.42 -7.30
N ARG A 234 9.40 5.99 -6.26
CA ARG A 234 10.47 5.32 -5.49
C ARG A 234 9.97 4.01 -4.88
N ALA A 235 8.76 4.01 -4.31
CA ALA A 235 8.16 2.81 -3.75
C ALA A 235 7.88 1.72 -4.81
N GLN A 236 7.89 2.02 -6.11
CA GLN A 236 7.79 0.98 -7.14
C GLN A 236 9.12 0.28 -7.43
N ALA A 237 10.25 0.83 -6.96
CA ALA A 237 11.59 0.29 -7.23
C ALA A 237 12.05 -0.77 -6.20
N VAL A 238 11.29 -0.99 -5.14
CA VAL A 238 11.53 -2.07 -4.15
C VAL A 238 11.03 -3.42 -4.68
N ASP A 239 11.42 -4.50 -4.00
CA ASP A 239 11.00 -5.88 -4.32
C ASP A 239 9.48 -5.92 -4.60
N PRO A 240 9.07 -6.38 -5.79
CA PRO A 240 7.66 -6.45 -6.16
C PRO A 240 6.92 -7.60 -5.49
N THR A 241 7.56 -8.39 -4.64
CA THR A 241 6.97 -9.57 -4.04
C THR A 241 6.44 -9.31 -2.63
N CYS A 242 5.24 -9.83 -2.35
CA CYS A 242 4.55 -9.77 -1.07
C CYS A 242 4.31 -11.22 -0.60
N PRO A 243 4.52 -11.54 0.69
CA PRO A 243 4.16 -12.86 1.17
C PRO A 243 2.65 -13.08 1.09
N LEU A 244 2.22 -14.32 0.90
CA LEU A 244 0.81 -14.65 0.86
C LEU A 244 0.18 -14.52 2.26
N PRO A 245 -0.96 -13.82 2.41
CA PRO A 245 -1.74 -13.89 3.63
C PRO A 245 -2.20 -15.32 3.94
N ALA A 246 -2.49 -15.61 5.21
CA ALA A 246 -3.01 -16.91 5.60
C ALA A 246 -4.34 -17.22 4.87
N GLY A 247 -4.45 -18.44 4.34
CA GLY A 247 -5.63 -18.88 3.57
C GLY A 247 -5.67 -18.42 2.11
N TRP A 248 -4.63 -17.75 1.62
CA TRP A 248 -4.47 -17.43 0.20
C TRP A 248 -3.63 -18.49 -0.49
N THR A 249 -3.91 -18.74 -1.76
CA THR A 249 -3.11 -19.61 -2.64
C THR A 249 -2.74 -18.85 -3.89
N GLN A 250 -1.50 -19.00 -4.36
CA GLN A 250 -1.10 -18.51 -5.67
C GLN A 250 -0.67 -19.65 -6.59
N LEU A 251 -1.21 -19.61 -7.80
CA LEU A 251 -0.90 -20.52 -8.88
C LEU A 251 -0.27 -19.69 -10.02
N SER A 252 0.71 -20.26 -10.69
CA SER A 252 1.28 -19.66 -11.89
C SER A 252 1.77 -20.73 -12.84
N GLY A 253 1.78 -20.41 -14.13
CA GLY A 253 2.22 -21.34 -15.14
C GLY A 253 2.21 -20.75 -16.54
N THR A 254 2.49 -21.61 -17.51
CA THR A 254 2.55 -21.26 -18.93
C THR A 254 1.85 -22.33 -19.75
N GLY A 255 1.10 -21.92 -20.76
CA GLY A 255 0.33 -22.84 -21.57
C GLY A 255 -0.87 -23.45 -20.81
N SER A 256 -1.48 -24.47 -21.39
CA SER A 256 -2.61 -25.18 -20.80
C SER A 256 -2.18 -26.15 -19.70
N GLN A 257 -2.76 -26.04 -18.50
CA GLN A 257 -2.40 -26.83 -17.32
C GLN A 257 -3.60 -27.04 -16.39
N ILE A 258 -3.51 -27.99 -15.45
CA ILE A 258 -4.56 -28.23 -14.44
C ILE A 258 -3.94 -28.12 -13.02
N PRO A 259 -3.63 -26.90 -12.52
CA PRO A 259 -3.15 -26.73 -11.15
C PRO A 259 -4.22 -27.09 -10.12
N SER A 260 -3.81 -27.79 -9.06
CA SER A 260 -4.63 -27.99 -7.87
C SER A 260 -4.43 -26.85 -6.85
N PHE A 261 -5.42 -26.65 -5.99
CA PHE A 261 -5.35 -25.73 -4.86
C PHE A 261 -6.16 -26.28 -3.68
N THR A 262 -6.01 -25.64 -2.52
CA THR A 262 -6.80 -25.95 -1.32
C THR A 262 -7.54 -24.69 -0.87
N LYS A 263 -8.85 -24.80 -0.73
CA LYS A 263 -9.67 -23.70 -0.21
C LYS A 263 -9.34 -23.44 1.26
N PRO A 264 -9.38 -22.17 1.72
CA PRO A 264 -9.16 -21.84 3.12
C PRO A 264 -10.20 -22.48 4.04
N ARG A 265 -11.43 -22.69 3.53
CA ARG A 265 -12.54 -23.35 4.21
C ARG A 265 -13.36 -24.14 3.21
N ALA A 266 -13.74 -25.35 3.59
CA ALA A 266 -14.63 -26.20 2.78
C ALA A 266 -16.05 -25.63 2.75
N GLY A 267 -16.73 -25.72 1.61
CA GLY A 267 -18.09 -25.25 1.39
C GLY A 267 -18.26 -23.72 1.29
N GLU A 268 -17.19 -22.94 1.45
CA GLU A 268 -17.26 -21.48 1.29
C GLU A 268 -16.74 -21.05 -0.09
N PRO A 269 -17.45 -20.24 -0.89
CA PRO A 269 -16.92 -19.71 -2.15
C PRO A 269 -15.62 -18.93 -1.92
N VAL A 270 -14.79 -18.83 -2.96
CA VAL A 270 -13.54 -18.05 -2.93
C VAL A 270 -13.48 -17.11 -4.13
N VAL A 271 -12.68 -16.06 -4.01
CA VAL A 271 -12.41 -15.15 -5.13
C VAL A 271 -11.07 -15.52 -5.77
N ALA A 272 -10.99 -15.45 -7.10
CA ALA A 272 -9.75 -15.63 -7.84
C ALA A 272 -9.44 -14.40 -8.68
N ASP A 273 -8.30 -13.77 -8.42
CA ASP A 273 -7.72 -12.76 -9.31
C ASP A 273 -6.87 -13.48 -10.35
N ILE A 274 -7.22 -13.31 -11.63
CA ILE A 274 -6.65 -14.07 -12.74
C ILE A 274 -6.04 -13.11 -13.76
N SER A 275 -4.81 -13.40 -14.17
CA SER A 275 -4.13 -12.70 -15.26
C SER A 275 -3.60 -13.67 -16.30
N ASN A 276 -3.72 -13.33 -17.58
CA ASN A 276 -3.05 -14.01 -18.70
C ASN A 276 -2.31 -12.98 -19.55
N THR A 277 -1.03 -13.25 -19.86
CA THR A 277 -0.16 -12.35 -20.60
C THR A 277 0.62 -13.09 -21.69
N GLY A 278 0.92 -12.40 -22.78
CA GLY A 278 1.73 -12.94 -23.89
C GLY A 278 1.02 -14.00 -24.75
N GLY A 279 -0.23 -14.37 -24.44
CA GLY A 279 -1.06 -15.24 -25.26
C GLY A 279 -1.86 -14.46 -26.32
N SER A 280 -2.20 -15.14 -27.40
CA SER A 280 -3.00 -14.61 -28.52
C SER A 280 -4.20 -15.49 -28.88
N SER A 281 -4.29 -16.67 -28.26
CA SER A 281 -5.33 -17.66 -28.51
C SER A 281 -6.37 -17.67 -27.38
N ASN A 282 -7.26 -18.67 -27.37
CA ASN A 282 -8.27 -18.81 -26.33
C ASN A 282 -7.63 -18.92 -24.94
N PHE A 283 -8.05 -18.02 -24.05
CA PHE A 283 -7.78 -18.09 -22.63
C PHE A 283 -9.06 -18.53 -21.91
N GLN A 284 -9.06 -19.76 -21.39
CA GLN A 284 -10.18 -20.30 -20.63
C GLN A 284 -9.75 -20.79 -19.26
N VAL A 285 -10.60 -20.55 -18.28
CA VAL A 285 -10.43 -21.07 -16.92
C VAL A 285 -11.70 -21.80 -16.53
N TRP A 286 -11.58 -23.09 -16.28
CA TRP A 286 -12.66 -23.96 -15.85
C TRP A 286 -12.44 -24.43 -14.42
N GLU A 287 -13.50 -24.53 -13.65
CA GLU A 287 -13.46 -25.22 -12.36
C GLU A 287 -13.25 -26.73 -12.55
N ARG A 288 -12.51 -27.34 -11.63
CA ARG A 288 -12.38 -28.79 -11.51
C ARG A 288 -12.73 -29.23 -10.09
N ARG A 289 -13.70 -30.13 -10.00
CA ARG A 289 -14.17 -30.75 -8.75
C ARG A 289 -13.89 -32.24 -8.81
N ASN A 290 -12.88 -32.68 -8.07
CA ASN A 290 -12.47 -34.09 -8.04
C ASN A 290 -12.24 -34.68 -9.45
N GLY A 291 -11.63 -33.89 -10.35
CA GLY A 291 -11.33 -34.28 -11.72
C GLY A 291 -12.46 -34.08 -12.73
N VAL A 292 -13.68 -33.73 -12.29
CA VAL A 292 -14.80 -33.39 -13.18
C VAL A 292 -14.75 -31.89 -13.51
N ARG A 293 -15.01 -31.54 -14.77
CA ARG A 293 -15.10 -30.14 -15.22
C ARG A 293 -16.42 -29.52 -14.76
N GLY A 294 -16.34 -28.40 -14.05
CA GLY A 294 -17.46 -27.60 -13.56
C GLY A 294 -17.66 -26.34 -14.41
N ASP A 295 -17.93 -25.22 -13.75
CA ASP A 295 -18.25 -23.95 -14.39
C ASP A 295 -17.09 -23.37 -15.21
N LEU A 296 -17.45 -22.65 -16.28
CA LEU A 296 -16.54 -21.80 -17.03
C LEU A 296 -16.45 -20.44 -16.33
N LEU A 297 -15.26 -20.09 -15.85
CA LEU A 297 -15.02 -18.84 -15.12
C LEU A 297 -14.58 -17.71 -16.03
N VAL A 298 -13.70 -18.02 -16.99
CA VAL A 298 -13.15 -17.05 -17.96
C VAL A 298 -13.19 -17.66 -19.35
N ASN A 299 -13.59 -16.89 -20.35
CA ASN A 299 -13.59 -17.31 -21.74
C ASN A 299 -13.29 -16.14 -22.68
N GLU A 300 -12.00 -15.88 -22.87
CA GLU A 300 -11.50 -14.71 -23.59
C GLU A 300 -10.48 -15.09 -24.66
N ILE A 301 -10.06 -14.13 -25.47
CA ILE A 301 -8.98 -14.29 -26.45
C ILE A 301 -7.80 -13.41 -26.06
N GLY A 302 -6.64 -14.04 -25.87
CA GLY A 302 -5.37 -13.37 -25.61
C GLY A 302 -5.21 -12.91 -24.16
N ALA A 303 -4.89 -11.64 -23.97
CA ALA A 303 -4.61 -11.08 -22.65
C ALA A 303 -5.88 -10.96 -21.81
N TYR A 304 -5.77 -11.27 -20.52
CA TYR A 304 -6.88 -11.18 -19.57
C TYR A 304 -6.39 -10.65 -18.23
N SER A 305 -7.23 -9.86 -17.57
CA SER A 305 -7.06 -9.45 -16.19
C SER A 305 -8.44 -9.20 -15.59
N GLY A 306 -8.82 -9.99 -14.59
CA GLY A 306 -10.14 -9.89 -13.96
C GLY A 306 -10.22 -10.70 -12.68
N THR A 307 -11.31 -10.51 -11.95
CA THR A 307 -11.58 -11.16 -10.68
C THR A 307 -12.87 -11.96 -10.80
N VAL A 308 -12.82 -13.26 -10.51
CA VAL A 308 -13.95 -14.19 -10.68
C VAL A 308 -14.31 -14.90 -9.38
N LEU A 309 -15.55 -15.38 -9.29
CA LEU A 309 -16.06 -16.15 -8.15
C LEU A 309 -15.93 -17.65 -8.44
N ILE A 310 -15.29 -18.38 -7.53
CA ILE A 310 -15.19 -19.84 -7.56
C ILE A 310 -16.20 -20.46 -6.59
N ASP A 311 -16.85 -21.53 -7.03
CA ASP A 311 -17.94 -22.25 -6.36
C ASP A 311 -19.12 -21.31 -6.08
N ARG A 312 -19.77 -20.84 -7.17
CA ARG A 312 -20.89 -19.90 -7.09
C ARG A 312 -22.02 -20.46 -6.20
N PRO A 313 -22.70 -19.64 -5.37
CA PRO A 313 -23.63 -20.12 -4.34
C PRO A 313 -24.93 -20.79 -4.84
N LEU A 314 -25.10 -20.95 -6.15
CA LEU A 314 -26.37 -21.35 -6.75
C LEU A 314 -26.61 -22.86 -6.77
N PHE A 315 -25.55 -23.67 -6.64
CA PHE A 315 -25.64 -25.11 -6.73
C PHE A 315 -24.68 -25.75 -5.70
N ASP A 316 -25.16 -26.68 -4.87
CA ASP A 316 -24.30 -27.48 -3.99
C ASP A 316 -23.68 -28.61 -4.80
N ASP A 317 -22.67 -28.25 -5.59
CA ASP A 317 -21.99 -29.12 -6.55
C ASP A 317 -20.59 -29.54 -6.08
N GLY A 318 -20.30 -29.30 -4.79
CA GLY A 318 -19.06 -29.64 -4.11
C GLY A 318 -17.94 -28.61 -4.29
N ASP A 319 -16.88 -28.75 -3.49
CA ASP A 319 -15.75 -27.82 -3.54
C ASP A 319 -14.84 -28.06 -4.77
N SER A 320 -14.51 -26.97 -5.45
CA SER A 320 -13.42 -26.96 -6.43
C SER A 320 -12.06 -27.14 -5.74
N ASN A 321 -11.23 -28.01 -6.32
CA ASN A 321 -9.88 -28.31 -5.83
C ASN A 321 -8.80 -28.20 -6.91
N ALA A 322 -9.20 -27.86 -8.14
CA ALA A 322 -8.29 -27.53 -9.22
C ALA A 322 -8.95 -26.55 -10.20
N LEU A 323 -8.13 -25.93 -11.03
CA LEU A 323 -8.57 -25.15 -12.18
C LEU A 323 -7.99 -25.78 -13.43
N GLU A 324 -8.76 -25.89 -14.51
CA GLU A 324 -8.24 -26.22 -15.82
C GLU A 324 -8.05 -24.96 -16.64
N ILE A 325 -6.81 -24.70 -17.02
CA ILE A 325 -6.39 -23.55 -17.80
C ILE A 325 -6.16 -23.99 -19.23
N VAL A 326 -6.76 -23.28 -20.18
CA VAL A 326 -6.43 -23.35 -21.60
C VAL A 326 -5.79 -22.00 -21.96
N SER A 327 -4.53 -22.01 -22.37
CA SER A 327 -3.80 -20.79 -22.73
C SER A 327 -2.59 -21.11 -23.63
N ASP A 328 -2.18 -20.16 -24.47
CA ASP A 328 -0.85 -20.11 -25.09
C ASP A 328 0.09 -19.11 -24.39
N GLY A 329 -0.41 -18.41 -23.36
CA GLY A 329 0.32 -17.39 -22.62
C GLY A 329 0.87 -17.85 -21.27
N SER A 330 1.40 -16.88 -20.52
CA SER A 330 1.78 -17.02 -19.11
C SER A 330 0.67 -16.49 -18.22
N TRP A 331 0.29 -17.26 -17.20
CA TRP A 331 -0.84 -16.93 -16.34
C TRP A 331 -0.46 -16.95 -14.87
N THR A 332 -1.18 -16.14 -14.09
CA THR A 332 -1.14 -16.15 -12.62
C THR A 332 -2.57 -16.11 -12.07
N ILE A 333 -2.80 -16.83 -10.99
CA ILE A 333 -4.09 -16.93 -10.31
C ILE A 333 -3.85 -16.80 -8.81
N THR A 334 -4.48 -15.83 -8.17
CA THR A 334 -4.46 -15.67 -6.71
C THR A 334 -5.85 -15.96 -6.16
N ILE A 335 -5.96 -17.05 -5.40
CA ILE A 335 -7.19 -17.51 -4.77
C ILE A 335 -7.20 -17.01 -3.33
N ARG A 336 -8.28 -16.34 -2.94
CA ARG A 336 -8.41 -15.69 -1.63
C ARG A 336 -9.81 -15.87 -1.03
N PRO A 337 -9.95 -15.82 0.30
CA PRO A 337 -11.26 -15.92 0.95
C PRO A 337 -12.25 -14.88 0.42
N LEU A 338 -13.52 -15.26 0.29
CA LEU A 338 -14.59 -14.35 -0.17
C LEU A 338 -14.71 -13.06 0.66
N SER A 339 -14.38 -13.14 1.95
CA SER A 339 -14.36 -11.99 2.87
C SER A 339 -13.38 -10.88 2.48
N THR A 340 -12.49 -11.13 1.52
CA THR A 340 -11.54 -10.15 0.98
C THR A 340 -12.07 -9.41 -0.26
N ALA A 341 -13.27 -9.75 -0.76
CA ALA A 341 -13.90 -9.05 -1.88
C ALA A 341 -14.07 -7.55 -1.57
N ARG A 342 -13.91 -6.71 -2.61
CA ARG A 342 -14.02 -5.25 -2.47
C ARG A 342 -15.43 -4.89 -2.02
N ALA A 343 -15.55 -4.25 -0.86
CA ALA A 343 -16.84 -3.90 -0.28
C ALA A 343 -17.35 -2.56 -0.81
N PHE A 344 -18.67 -2.44 -0.98
CA PHE A 344 -19.32 -1.17 -1.30
C PHE A 344 -20.73 -1.06 -0.71
N SER A 345 -21.18 0.18 -0.51
CA SER A 345 -22.54 0.53 -0.09
C SER A 345 -23.10 1.76 -0.82
N GLY A 346 -22.28 2.44 -1.61
CA GLY A 346 -22.63 3.58 -2.46
C GLY A 346 -22.11 3.41 -3.89
N PRO A 347 -21.83 4.48 -4.64
CA PRO A 347 -21.28 4.36 -5.99
C PRO A 347 -19.95 3.59 -6.04
N VAL A 348 -19.82 2.70 -7.01
CA VAL A 348 -18.63 1.89 -7.27
C VAL A 348 -18.37 1.80 -8.78
N ALA A 349 -17.11 1.68 -9.17
CA ALA A 349 -16.70 1.46 -10.55
C ALA A 349 -15.55 0.46 -10.63
N GLY A 350 -15.39 -0.15 -11.79
CA GLY A 350 -14.31 -1.08 -12.09
C GLY A 350 -14.15 -1.27 -13.58
N ARG A 351 -13.32 -2.25 -13.95
CA ARG A 351 -13.04 -2.60 -15.35
C ARG A 351 -12.85 -4.10 -15.44
N GLY A 352 -13.40 -4.72 -16.47
CA GLY A 352 -13.33 -6.16 -16.63
C GLY A 352 -14.22 -6.89 -15.62
N ASP A 353 -14.03 -8.21 -15.52
CA ASP A 353 -14.71 -9.03 -14.53
C ASP A 353 -14.32 -8.63 -13.09
N ASP A 354 -15.29 -8.61 -12.17
CA ASP A 354 -15.06 -8.26 -10.76
C ASP A 354 -16.01 -9.01 -9.81
N VAL A 355 -15.59 -9.15 -8.55
CA VAL A 355 -16.39 -9.71 -7.45
C VAL A 355 -16.37 -8.77 -6.24
N LEU A 356 -17.56 -8.33 -5.84
CA LEU A 356 -17.74 -7.31 -4.81
C LEU A 356 -18.65 -7.80 -3.67
N ALA A 357 -18.46 -7.25 -2.48
CA ALA A 357 -19.37 -7.42 -1.34
C ALA A 357 -20.26 -6.19 -1.17
N TYR A 358 -21.57 -6.32 -1.40
CA TYR A 358 -22.55 -5.25 -1.25
C TYR A 358 -23.20 -5.27 0.13
N SER A 359 -23.28 -4.11 0.79
CA SER A 359 -23.91 -3.93 2.10
C SER A 359 -24.93 -2.79 2.15
N GLY A 360 -25.25 -2.17 1.01
CA GLY A 360 -26.19 -1.06 0.93
C GLY A 360 -27.66 -1.52 1.00
N SER A 361 -28.57 -0.55 1.15
CA SER A 361 -30.01 -0.80 1.17
C SER A 361 -30.56 -1.09 -0.24
N ALA A 362 -31.78 -1.63 -0.30
CA ALA A 362 -32.48 -1.83 -1.57
C ALA A 362 -32.70 -0.47 -2.23
N SER A 363 -32.36 -0.35 -3.52
CA SER A 363 -32.49 0.91 -4.26
C SER A 363 -32.57 0.66 -5.76
N ALA A 364 -33.02 1.67 -6.51
CA ALA A 364 -32.75 1.70 -7.94
C ALA A 364 -31.27 2.07 -8.13
N ALA A 365 -30.52 1.36 -8.97
CA ALA A 365 -29.13 1.69 -9.27
C ALA A 365 -28.98 2.03 -10.76
N ARG A 366 -28.28 3.12 -11.06
CA ARG A 366 -27.80 3.37 -12.42
C ARG A 366 -26.55 2.53 -12.64
N LEU A 367 -26.56 1.70 -13.68
CA LEU A 367 -25.43 0.86 -14.08
C LEU A 367 -24.96 1.29 -15.47
N THR A 368 -23.65 1.33 -15.66
CA THR A 368 -23.03 1.69 -16.94
C THR A 368 -21.95 0.70 -17.33
N HIS A 369 -21.74 0.52 -18.63
CA HIS A 369 -20.62 -0.24 -19.21
C HIS A 369 -20.21 0.38 -20.54
N ASN A 370 -18.92 0.42 -20.87
CA ASN A 370 -18.41 0.95 -22.14
C ASN A 370 -17.73 -0.09 -23.05
N GLY A 371 -17.69 -1.36 -22.63
CA GLY A 371 -17.10 -2.45 -23.40
C GLY A 371 -17.97 -2.89 -24.58
N GLN A 372 -17.54 -3.93 -25.29
CA GLN A 372 -18.14 -4.39 -26.54
C GLN A 372 -18.74 -5.80 -26.44
N SER A 373 -18.43 -6.51 -25.36
CA SER A 373 -18.78 -7.91 -25.15
C SER A 373 -19.84 -8.05 -24.06
N ASN A 374 -20.00 -9.25 -23.49
CA ASN A 374 -21.01 -9.51 -22.46
C ASN A 374 -20.84 -8.55 -21.27
N PHE A 375 -21.94 -7.91 -20.88
CA PHE A 375 -22.06 -7.18 -19.63
C PHE A 375 -23.16 -7.83 -18.78
N ALA A 376 -22.74 -8.59 -17.78
CA ALA A 376 -23.64 -9.27 -16.87
C ALA A 376 -23.34 -8.87 -15.43
N ILE A 377 -24.39 -8.71 -14.63
CA ILE A 377 -24.27 -8.48 -13.19
C ILE A 377 -25.19 -9.47 -12.48
N TRP A 378 -24.58 -10.46 -11.84
CA TRP A 378 -25.25 -11.35 -10.91
C TRP A 378 -25.14 -10.82 -9.50
N SER A 379 -26.19 -11.04 -8.72
CA SER A 379 -26.25 -10.67 -7.31
C SER A 379 -26.76 -11.85 -6.49
N TYR A 380 -25.92 -12.36 -5.59
CA TYR A 380 -26.17 -13.54 -4.77
C TYR A 380 -26.43 -13.13 -3.33
N GLY A 381 -27.62 -13.41 -2.81
CA GLY A 381 -27.92 -13.37 -1.38
C GLY A 381 -27.78 -14.74 -0.74
N THR A 382 -28.17 -14.86 0.53
CA THR A 382 -28.05 -16.12 1.27
C THR A 382 -28.94 -17.24 0.71
N ASN A 383 -30.11 -16.89 0.18
CA ASN A 383 -31.12 -17.86 -0.27
C ASN A 383 -31.68 -17.54 -1.67
N ASP A 384 -31.10 -16.57 -2.36
CA ASP A 384 -31.58 -16.07 -3.64
C ASP A 384 -30.43 -15.60 -4.52
N ALA A 385 -30.70 -15.53 -5.83
CA ALA A 385 -29.83 -14.83 -6.76
C ALA A 385 -30.68 -14.07 -7.77
N ASP A 386 -30.13 -12.98 -8.27
CA ASP A 386 -30.76 -12.13 -9.27
C ASP A 386 -29.77 -11.78 -10.38
N LEU A 387 -30.22 -11.89 -11.63
CA LEU A 387 -29.47 -11.45 -12.80
C LEU A 387 -29.90 -10.02 -13.12
N VAL A 388 -29.23 -9.07 -12.49
CA VAL A 388 -29.58 -7.64 -12.50
C VAL A 388 -29.41 -7.04 -13.90
N VAL A 389 -28.34 -7.43 -14.59
CA VAL A 389 -28.03 -7.01 -15.97
C VAL A 389 -27.55 -8.22 -16.76
N ASN A 390 -27.98 -8.33 -18.02
CA ASN A 390 -27.50 -9.32 -18.97
C ASN A 390 -27.64 -8.76 -20.39
N GLU A 391 -26.60 -8.08 -20.84
CA GLU A 391 -26.58 -7.33 -22.09
C GLU A 391 -25.27 -7.59 -22.84
N ILE A 392 -25.19 -7.12 -24.09
CA ILE A 392 -23.96 -7.19 -24.90
C ILE A 392 -23.60 -5.77 -25.32
N GLY A 393 -22.35 -5.38 -25.07
CA GLY A 393 -21.79 -4.10 -25.46
C GLY A 393 -22.03 -2.96 -24.46
N PRO A 394 -22.03 -1.70 -24.93
CA PRO A 394 -22.23 -0.55 -24.06
C PRO A 394 -23.60 -0.55 -23.40
N TYR A 395 -23.65 -0.16 -22.13
CA TYR A 395 -24.87 -0.12 -21.34
C TYR A 395 -24.96 1.17 -20.53
N ASP A 396 -26.17 1.71 -20.41
CA ASP A 396 -26.52 2.81 -19.50
C ASP A 396 -28.00 2.68 -19.15
N GLY A 397 -28.29 2.27 -17.91
CA GLY A 397 -29.65 1.98 -17.50
C GLY A 397 -29.84 1.95 -16.00
N VAL A 398 -31.10 1.98 -15.58
CA VAL A 398 -31.49 1.84 -14.17
C VAL A 398 -32.14 0.47 -13.97
N ARG A 399 -31.75 -0.22 -12.89
CA ARG A 399 -32.33 -1.51 -12.48
C ARG A 399 -32.61 -1.51 -10.98
N ASN A 400 -33.49 -2.40 -10.55
CA ASN A 400 -33.65 -2.71 -9.14
C ASN A 400 -32.38 -3.37 -8.62
N PHE A 401 -31.84 -2.90 -7.51
CA PHE A 401 -30.65 -3.43 -6.87
C PHE A 401 -31.00 -3.93 -5.47
N PRO A 402 -31.06 -5.26 -5.25
CA PRO A 402 -31.52 -5.83 -3.98
C PRO A 402 -30.62 -5.45 -2.78
N PRO A 403 -31.17 -5.43 -1.55
CA PRO A 403 -30.42 -5.02 -0.36
C PRO A 403 -29.31 -6.02 -0.01
N GLY A 404 -28.23 -5.51 0.59
CA GLY A 404 -27.17 -6.32 1.20
C GLY A 404 -27.63 -7.10 2.45
N PRO A 405 -26.82 -8.06 2.93
CA PRO A 405 -25.51 -8.46 2.40
C PRO A 405 -25.63 -9.34 1.14
N ARG A 406 -24.88 -9.00 0.08
CA ARG A 406 -24.84 -9.79 -1.17
C ARG A 406 -23.44 -9.83 -1.76
N ILE A 407 -23.16 -10.87 -2.55
CA ILE A 407 -22.02 -10.90 -3.47
C ILE A 407 -22.49 -10.46 -4.83
N ILE A 408 -21.77 -9.51 -5.43
CA ILE A 408 -22.00 -9.03 -6.78
C ILE A 408 -20.90 -9.58 -7.67
N GLU A 409 -21.26 -10.32 -8.69
CA GLU A 409 -20.34 -10.79 -9.73
C GLU A 409 -20.64 -9.99 -11.01
N VAL A 410 -19.62 -9.27 -11.49
CA VAL A 410 -19.66 -8.51 -12.72
C VAL A 410 -18.87 -9.29 -13.77
N SER A 411 -19.48 -9.53 -14.92
CA SER A 411 -18.79 -9.97 -16.13
C SER A 411 -18.77 -8.81 -17.13
N ALA A 412 -17.58 -8.39 -17.56
CA ALA A 412 -17.40 -7.22 -18.43
C ALA A 412 -16.07 -7.26 -19.18
N ASP A 413 -15.98 -6.60 -20.33
CA ASP A 413 -14.73 -6.38 -21.08
C ASP A 413 -14.25 -4.91 -21.08
N GLY A 414 -15.08 -4.00 -20.56
CA GLY A 414 -14.79 -2.57 -20.44
C GLY A 414 -14.89 -2.04 -19.02
N ASP A 415 -14.84 -0.71 -18.91
CA ASP A 415 -15.11 0.01 -17.67
C ASP A 415 -16.62 -0.05 -17.37
N TRP A 416 -16.96 -0.21 -16.10
CA TRP A 416 -18.34 -0.26 -15.62
C TRP A 416 -18.51 0.56 -14.33
N SER A 417 -19.76 0.95 -14.05
CA SER A 417 -20.12 1.58 -12.77
C SER A 417 -21.49 1.12 -12.27
N VAL A 418 -21.67 1.14 -10.95
CA VAL A 418 -22.94 0.90 -10.26
C VAL A 418 -23.15 2.04 -9.28
N SER A 419 -24.25 2.77 -9.42
CA SER A 419 -24.59 3.93 -8.58
C SER A 419 -25.99 3.77 -8.00
N PRO A 420 -26.13 3.21 -6.77
CA PRO A 420 -27.37 3.19 -6.00
C PRO A 420 -27.94 4.61 -5.81
N GLN A 421 -29.26 4.78 -5.96
CA GLN A 421 -29.97 6.07 -5.88
C GLN A 421 -30.70 6.30 -4.55
#